data_AF-A0A379E6W4-F1
#
_entry.id   AF-A0A379E6W4-F1
#
_cell.length_a   1.000
_cell.length_b   1.000
_cell.length_c   1.000
_cell.angle_alpha   90.00
_cell.angle_beta   90.00
_cell.angle_gamma   90.00
#
_symmetry.space_group_name_H-M   'P 1'
#
loop_
_entity.id
_entity.type
_entity.pdbx_description
1 polymer ?
#
loop_
_entity_poly.entity_id
_entity_poly.type
_entity_poly.pdbx_seq_one_letter_code
_entity_poly.pdbx_strand_id
1 'polypeptide(L)'
;MMYLRTLIMGMFRENRIMGMLKAEIYIFAFFIVFSLVFYWIEPAHELYNKEGFEFSILGLFAFSAIIIKSIFFWILLIYPVFFILRFLFLLIRKKLRIYLTILCYVLIMYILSCLCLFGLFSVNKKEKIKERKHYTYIIKNTSSLDYDMLCKNCIGQESIYLRSYEYSKIIQKRPRNLRI
;
A
#
# COMPACT_ATOMS: atom_id res chain seq x y z
N MET A 1 -0.81 41.23 7.87
CA MET A 1 -1.56 40.29 8.75
C MET A 1 -3.09 40.36 8.59
N MET A 2 -3.68 41.51 8.28
CA MET A 2 -5.15 41.68 8.25
C MET A 2 -5.85 40.80 7.20
N TYR A 3 -5.32 40.72 5.98
CA TYR A 3 -5.89 39.89 4.90
C TYR A 3 -5.86 38.38 5.16
N LEU A 4 -4.78 37.87 5.79
CA LEU A 4 -4.63 36.45 6.09
C LEU A 4 -5.71 35.97 7.08
N ARG A 5 -6.03 36.80 8.07
CA ARG A 5 -7.07 36.51 9.07
C ARG A 5 -8.45 36.45 8.43
N THR A 6 -8.76 37.35 7.50
CA THR A 6 -10.03 37.36 6.76
C THR A 6 -10.16 36.15 5.83
N LEU A 7 -9.06 35.74 5.19
CA LEU A 7 -9.01 34.57 4.31
C LEU A 7 -9.25 33.27 5.08
N ILE A 8 -8.57 33.10 6.22
CA ILE A 8 -8.73 31.93 7.11
C ILE A 8 -10.14 31.89 7.70
N MET A 9 -10.67 33.03 8.16
CA MET A 9 -12.06 33.11 8.65
C MET A 9 -13.09 32.82 7.55
N GLY A 10 -12.79 33.20 6.32
CA GLY A 10 -13.59 32.88 5.15
C GLY A 10 -13.62 31.38 4.89
N MET A 11 -12.45 30.74 4.75
CA MET A 11 -12.34 29.31 4.45
C MET A 11 -13.13 28.44 5.44
N PHE A 12 -13.05 28.75 6.73
CA PHE A 12 -13.77 28.04 7.79
C PHE A 12 -15.13 28.67 8.16
N ARG A 13 -15.91 29.07 7.14
CA ARG A 13 -17.33 29.40 7.34
C ARG A 13 -18.10 28.13 7.72
N GLU A 14 -19.05 28.23 8.64
CA GLU A 14 -19.73 27.07 9.25
C GLU A 14 -20.38 26.11 8.24
N ASN A 15 -21.09 26.64 7.24
CA ASN A 15 -21.65 25.82 6.15
C ASN A 15 -20.58 25.09 5.33
N ARG A 16 -19.39 25.68 5.18
CA ARG A 16 -18.26 25.05 4.49
C ARG A 16 -17.61 23.95 5.34
N ILE A 17 -17.49 24.15 6.65
CA ILE A 17 -16.97 23.11 7.57
C ILE A 17 -17.84 21.86 7.49
N MET A 18 -19.16 22.01 7.52
CA MET A 18 -20.07 20.88 7.44
C MET A 18 -20.01 20.18 6.08
N GLY A 19 -19.92 20.94 4.99
CA GLY A 19 -19.72 20.39 3.65
C GLY A 19 -18.41 19.59 3.53
N MET A 20 -17.31 20.12 4.08
CA MET A 20 -16.01 19.45 4.11
C MET A 20 -16.06 18.16 4.92
N LEU A 21 -16.65 18.17 6.12
CA LEU A 21 -16.78 16.97 6.96
C LEU A 21 -17.61 15.88 6.26
N LYS A 22 -18.70 16.25 5.59
CA LYS A 22 -19.50 15.30 4.79
C LYS A 22 -18.68 14.72 3.64
N ALA A 23 -17.97 15.56 2.89
CA ALA A 23 -17.12 15.10 1.80
C ALA A 23 -16.04 14.12 2.28
N GLU A 24 -15.42 14.39 3.43
CA GLU A 24 -14.43 13.50 4.04
C GLU A 24 -15.02 12.14 4.41
N ILE A 25 -16.23 12.12 4.97
CA ILE A 25 -16.95 10.88 5.26
C ILE A 25 -17.14 10.06 3.99
N TYR A 26 -17.62 10.67 2.89
CA TYR A 26 -17.81 9.96 1.62
C TYR A 26 -16.50 9.44 1.03
N ILE A 27 -15.43 10.25 1.09
CA ILE A 27 -14.10 9.88 0.58
C ILE A 27 -13.54 8.69 1.37
N PHE A 28 -13.56 8.74 2.71
CA PHE A 28 -13.08 7.63 3.53
C PHE A 28 -13.98 6.39 3.41
N ALA A 29 -15.30 6.56 3.37
CA ALA A 29 -16.23 5.45 3.17
C ALA A 29 -15.97 4.75 1.83
N PHE A 30 -15.81 5.52 0.74
CA PHE A 30 -15.47 4.98 -0.57
C PHE A 30 -14.19 4.15 -0.51
N PHE A 31 -13.13 4.66 0.13
CA PHE A 31 -11.87 3.94 0.22
C PHE A 31 -11.95 2.67 1.05
N ILE A 32 -12.67 2.69 2.17
CA ILE A 32 -12.88 1.52 3.02
C ILE A 32 -13.63 0.44 2.24
N VAL A 33 -14.74 0.80 1.58
CA VAL A 33 -15.52 -0.14 0.76
C VAL A 33 -14.69 -0.67 -0.40
N PHE A 34 -14.00 0.20 -1.13
CA PHE A 34 -13.11 -0.20 -2.22
C PHE A 34 -12.03 -1.17 -1.75
N SER A 35 -11.38 -0.87 -0.62
CA SER A 35 -10.33 -1.72 -0.03
C SER A 35 -10.86 -3.07 0.41
N LEU A 36 -12.08 -3.12 0.97
CA LEU A 36 -12.75 -4.37 1.34
C LEU A 36 -13.08 -5.20 0.09
N VAL A 37 -13.69 -4.61 -0.93
CA VAL A 37 -13.98 -5.31 -2.19
C VAL A 37 -12.70 -5.84 -2.83
N PHE A 38 -11.64 -5.03 -2.86
CA PHE A 38 -10.35 -5.45 -3.37
C PHE A 38 -9.77 -6.62 -2.57
N TYR A 39 -9.88 -6.60 -1.24
CA TYR A 39 -9.37 -7.68 -0.38
C TYR A 39 -10.00 -9.04 -0.67
N TRP A 40 -11.27 -9.08 -1.09
CA TRP A 40 -11.99 -10.33 -1.39
C TRP A 40 -11.73 -10.90 -2.79
N ILE A 41 -11.13 -10.12 -3.70
CA ILE A 41 -10.87 -10.55 -5.08
C ILE A 41 -9.41 -11.02 -5.21
N GLU A 42 -9.15 -12.27 -4.82
CA GLU A 42 -7.83 -12.93 -4.93
C GLU A 42 -7.18 -12.83 -6.32
N PRO A 43 -7.87 -13.07 -7.45
CA PRO A 43 -7.21 -13.00 -8.77
C PRO A 43 -6.78 -11.57 -9.15
N ALA A 44 -7.35 -10.54 -8.51
CA ALA A 44 -6.87 -9.18 -8.68
C ALA A 44 -5.57 -8.91 -7.89
N HIS A 45 -5.26 -9.70 -6.86
CA HIS A 45 -4.02 -9.57 -6.09
C HIS A 45 -2.80 -10.03 -6.89
N GLU A 46 -2.95 -11.11 -7.65
CA GLU A 46 -1.88 -11.64 -8.52
C GLU A 46 -1.51 -10.61 -9.61
N LEU A 47 -2.52 -9.96 -10.21
CA LEU A 47 -2.32 -8.91 -11.20
C LEU A 47 -1.79 -7.61 -10.60
N TYR A 48 -2.10 -7.34 -9.32
CA TYR A 48 -1.61 -6.17 -8.58
C TYR A 48 -0.10 -6.20 -8.34
N ASN A 49 0.51 -7.39 -8.33
CA ASN A 49 1.93 -7.58 -8.07
C ASN A 49 2.77 -7.91 -9.30
N LYS A 50 2.15 -8.22 -10.44
CA LYS A 50 2.87 -8.43 -11.70
C LYS A 50 3.50 -7.13 -12.21
N GLU A 51 4.73 -7.24 -12.69
CA GLU A 51 5.39 -6.17 -13.44
C GLU A 51 4.88 -6.17 -14.88
N GLY A 52 3.72 -5.53 -15.10
CA GLY A 52 3.11 -5.39 -16.43
C GLY A 52 1.60 -5.15 -16.34
N PHE A 53 1.05 -4.42 -17.31
CA PHE A 53 -0.39 -4.19 -17.39
C PHE A 53 -1.04 -5.21 -18.33
N GLU A 54 -1.92 -6.05 -17.79
CA GLU A 54 -2.78 -6.92 -18.60
C GLU A 54 -4.11 -6.21 -18.89
N PHE A 55 -4.49 -6.09 -20.16
CA PHE A 55 -5.73 -5.44 -20.57
C PHE A 55 -6.94 -6.38 -20.32
N SER A 56 -7.32 -6.52 -19.06
CA SER A 56 -8.49 -7.28 -18.60
C SER A 56 -9.27 -6.48 -17.54
N ILE A 57 -10.54 -6.83 -17.29
CA ILE A 57 -11.35 -6.16 -16.27
C ILE A 57 -10.68 -6.24 -14.89
N LEU A 58 -10.09 -7.40 -14.56
CA LEU A 58 -9.32 -7.56 -13.32
C LEU A 58 -8.01 -6.77 -13.34
N GLY A 59 -7.32 -6.68 -14.47
CA GLY A 59 -6.10 -5.87 -14.61
C GLY A 59 -6.37 -4.37 -14.43
N LEU A 60 -7.48 -3.86 -14.99
CA LEU A 60 -7.95 -2.49 -14.76
C LEU A 60 -8.30 -2.26 -13.29
N PHE A 61 -8.97 -3.21 -12.64
CA PHE A 61 -9.31 -3.14 -11.22
C PHE A 61 -8.06 -3.11 -10.34
N ALA A 62 -7.09 -3.99 -10.59
CA ALA A 62 -5.80 -4.01 -9.90
C ALA A 62 -5.02 -2.70 -10.10
N PHE A 63 -4.95 -2.19 -11.32
CA PHE A 63 -4.30 -0.91 -11.62
C PHE A 63 -4.98 0.27 -10.92
N SER A 64 -6.32 0.30 -10.91
CA SER A 64 -7.07 1.30 -10.16
C SER A 64 -6.77 1.25 -8.66
N ALA A 65 -6.55 0.06 -8.10
CA ALA A 65 -6.19 -0.10 -6.70
C ALA A 65 -4.79 0.47 -6.40
N ILE A 66 -3.85 0.42 -7.35
CA ILE A 66 -2.52 1.04 -7.22
C ILE A 66 -2.66 2.56 -7.14
N ILE A 67 -3.42 3.14 -8.08
CA ILE A 67 -3.64 4.58 -8.16
C ILE A 67 -4.38 5.08 -6.91
N ILE A 68 -5.51 4.45 -6.57
CA ILE A 68 -6.33 4.82 -5.41
C ILE A 68 -5.50 4.74 -4.13
N LYS A 69 -4.73 3.67 -3.94
CA LYS A 69 -3.81 3.54 -2.80
C LYS A 69 -2.80 4.69 -2.75
N SER A 70 -2.19 5.04 -3.88
CA SER A 70 -1.20 6.12 -3.94
C SER A 70 -1.84 7.47 -3.61
N ILE A 71 -3.03 7.75 -4.12
CA ILE A 71 -3.77 8.99 -3.82
C ILE A 71 -4.12 9.03 -2.33
N PHE A 72 -4.67 7.94 -1.79
CA PHE A 72 -5.07 7.87 -0.39
C PHE A 72 -3.89 7.94 0.58
N PHE A 73 -2.71 7.45 0.19
CA PHE A 73 -1.49 7.66 0.97
C PHE A 73 -1.22 9.16 1.20
N TRP A 74 -1.29 9.98 0.16
CA TRP A 74 -1.09 11.43 0.28
C TRP A 74 -2.22 12.11 1.06
N ILE A 75 -3.48 11.70 0.83
CA ILE A 75 -4.63 12.24 1.59
C ILE A 75 -4.45 11.97 3.09
N LEU A 76 -4.13 10.72 3.46
CA LEU A 76 -3.95 10.32 4.85
C LEU A 76 -2.73 11.01 5.50
N LEU A 77 -1.69 11.33 4.72
CA LEU A 77 -0.53 12.06 5.20
C LEU A 77 -0.86 13.53 5.53
N ILE A 78 -1.67 14.18 4.71
CA ILE A 78 -1.98 15.62 4.88
C ILE A 78 -3.17 15.83 5.83
N TYR A 79 -4.10 14.87 5.91
CA TYR A 79 -5.33 14.96 6.71
C TYR A 79 -5.13 15.36 8.19
N PRO A 80 -4.15 14.85 8.95
CA PRO A 80 -3.93 15.22 10.34
C PRO A 80 -3.73 16.73 10.52
N VAL A 81 -3.02 17.38 9.60
CA VAL A 81 -2.78 18.82 9.63
C VAL A 81 -4.09 19.59 9.45
N PHE A 82 -4.91 19.20 8.47
CA PHE A 82 -6.23 19.81 8.25
C PHE A 82 -7.19 19.55 9.42
N PHE A 83 -7.13 18.38 10.03
CA PHE A 83 -7.93 18.03 11.19
C PHE A 83 -7.60 18.91 12.39
N ILE A 84 -6.31 19.09 12.71
CA ILE A 84 -5.86 19.99 13.80
C ILE A 84 -6.29 21.43 13.53
N LEU A 85 -6.10 21.92 12.30
CA LEU A 85 -6.46 23.28 11.93
C LEU A 85 -7.97 23.53 12.12
N ARG A 86 -8.81 22.58 11.72
CA ARG A 86 -10.27 22.62 11.96
C ARG A 86 -10.62 22.56 13.43
N PHE A 87 -9.98 21.68 14.18
CA PHE A 87 -10.23 21.50 15.60
C PHE A 87 -9.94 22.79 16.37
N LEU A 88 -8.79 23.43 16.12
CA LEU A 88 -8.43 24.72 16.69
C LEU A 88 -9.46 25.80 16.34
N PHE A 89 -9.92 25.83 15.09
CA PHE A 89 -10.90 26.81 14.66
C PHE A 89 -12.27 26.63 15.34
N LEU A 90 -12.73 25.39 15.50
CA LEU A 90 -13.96 25.05 16.22
C LEU A 90 -13.86 25.33 17.72
N LEU A 91 -12.66 25.15 18.30
CA LEU A 91 -12.34 25.50 19.67
C LEU A 91 -12.45 27.02 19.89
N ILE A 92 -11.81 27.83 19.03
CA ILE A 92 -11.85 29.30 19.11
C ILE A 92 -13.29 29.83 19.01
N ARG A 93 -14.13 29.22 18.15
CA ARG A 93 -15.54 29.62 18.00
C ARG A 93 -16.49 29.03 19.05
N LYS A 94 -16.00 28.28 20.04
CA LYS A 94 -16.81 27.56 21.05
C LYS A 94 -17.90 26.65 20.47
N LYS A 95 -17.75 26.23 19.20
CA LYS A 95 -18.71 25.33 18.52
C LYS A 95 -18.29 23.87 18.55
N LEU A 96 -17.15 23.57 19.18
CA LEU A 96 -16.61 22.21 19.27
C LEU A 96 -17.64 21.19 19.77
N ARG A 97 -18.46 21.53 20.79
CA ARG A 97 -19.44 20.61 21.38
C ARG A 97 -20.47 20.09 20.36
N ILE A 98 -20.90 20.94 19.42
CA ILE A 98 -21.91 20.58 18.40
C ILE A 98 -21.31 19.62 17.36
N TYR A 99 -20.05 19.85 16.98
CA TYR A 99 -19.38 19.09 15.92
C TYR A 99 -18.54 17.92 16.43
N LEU A 100 -18.46 17.72 17.75
CA LEU A 100 -17.62 16.71 18.38
C LEU A 100 -17.95 15.29 17.88
N THR A 101 -19.23 14.96 17.79
CA THR A 101 -19.69 13.63 17.36
C THR A 101 -19.26 13.34 15.92
N ILE A 102 -19.40 14.33 15.03
CA ILE A 102 -19.01 14.19 13.63
C ILE A 102 -17.48 14.09 13.53
N LEU A 103 -16.75 14.94 14.24
CA LEU A 103 -15.28 14.87 14.28
C LEU A 103 -14.77 13.51 14.76
N CYS A 104 -15.39 12.94 15.79
CA CYS A 104 -15.07 11.61 16.28
C CYS A 104 -15.33 10.54 15.21
N TYR A 105 -16.47 10.62 14.53
CA TYR A 105 -16.79 9.71 13.43
C TYR A 105 -15.79 9.81 12.27
N VAL A 106 -15.41 11.02 11.83
CA VAL A 106 -14.39 11.17 10.79
C VAL A 106 -13.03 10.67 11.27
N LEU A 107 -12.69 10.83 12.55
CA LEU A 107 -11.47 10.28 13.14
C LEU A 107 -11.45 8.75 13.10
N ILE A 108 -12.57 8.09 13.41
CA ILE A 108 -12.70 6.63 13.30
C ILE A 108 -12.53 6.19 11.84
N MET A 109 -13.19 6.85 10.90
CA MET A 109 -13.06 6.56 9.46
C MET A 109 -11.63 6.76 8.96
N TYR A 110 -10.92 7.77 9.47
CA TYR A 110 -9.51 7.98 9.19
C TYR A 110 -8.65 6.81 9.69
N ILE A 111 -8.85 6.35 10.94
CA ILE A 111 -8.12 5.19 11.50
C ILE A 111 -8.40 3.93 10.69
N LEU A 112 -9.66 3.66 10.33
CA LEU A 112 -10.03 2.53 9.47
C LEU A 112 -9.35 2.64 8.10
N SER A 113 -9.32 3.83 7.51
CA SER A 113 -8.65 4.06 6.23
C SER A 113 -7.15 3.80 6.33
N CYS A 114 -6.48 4.18 7.44
CA CYS A 114 -5.10 3.81 7.68
C CYS A 114 -4.91 2.28 7.71
N LEU A 115 -5.78 1.55 8.43
CA LEU A 115 -5.73 0.09 8.48
C LEU A 115 -5.92 -0.55 7.09
N CYS A 116 -6.87 -0.05 6.29
CA CYS A 116 -7.08 -0.48 4.91
C CYS A 116 -5.84 -0.23 4.04
N LEU A 117 -5.21 0.94 4.18
CA LEU A 117 -3.98 1.27 3.45
C LEU A 117 -2.83 0.31 3.80
N PHE A 118 -2.64 0.01 5.09
CA PHE A 118 -1.65 -0.98 5.54
C PHE A 118 -1.98 -2.40 5.05
N GLY A 119 -3.26 -2.77 4.99
CA GLY A 119 -3.74 -4.01 4.38
C GLY A 119 -3.32 -4.14 2.92
N LEU A 120 -3.56 -3.10 2.12
CA LEU A 120 -3.15 -3.00 0.72
C LEU A 120 -1.62 -3.01 0.53
N PHE A 121 -0.83 -2.55 1.51
CA PHE A 121 0.63 -2.74 1.49
C PHE A 121 1.05 -4.17 1.80
N SER A 122 0.27 -4.89 2.61
CA SER A 122 0.59 -6.26 3.03
C SER A 122 0.31 -7.29 1.95
N VAL A 123 -0.69 -7.07 1.09
CA VAL A 123 -0.96 -7.91 -0.10
C VAL A 123 0.31 -8.03 -0.96
N ASN A 124 1.04 -6.93 -1.18
CA ASN A 124 2.31 -6.94 -1.94
C ASN A 124 3.43 -7.74 -1.28
N LYS A 125 3.40 -7.90 0.04
CA LYS A 125 4.46 -8.61 0.77
C LYS A 125 4.18 -10.11 0.85
N LYS A 126 2.90 -10.52 0.90
CA LYS A 126 2.52 -11.94 1.03
C LYS A 126 2.95 -12.76 -0.19
N GLU A 127 2.80 -12.23 -1.41
CA GLU A 127 3.24 -12.93 -2.63
C GLU A 127 4.76 -13.04 -2.76
N LYS A 128 5.50 -11.96 -2.49
CA LYS A 128 6.98 -11.98 -2.53
C LYS A 128 7.60 -12.97 -1.54
N ILE A 129 6.89 -13.31 -0.46
CA ILE A 129 7.32 -14.34 0.50
C ILE A 129 6.96 -15.74 0.00
N LYS A 130 5.78 -15.92 -0.60
CA LYS A 130 5.34 -17.19 -1.19
C LYS A 130 6.28 -17.63 -2.32
N GLU A 131 6.66 -16.70 -3.19
CA GLU A 131 7.65 -16.93 -4.25
C GLU A 131 9.01 -17.38 -3.68
N ARG A 132 9.56 -16.66 -2.68
CA ARG A 132 10.85 -17.05 -2.06
C ARG A 132 10.82 -18.44 -1.42
N LYS A 133 9.71 -18.82 -0.79
CA LYS A 133 9.55 -20.16 -0.21
C LYS A 133 9.49 -21.24 -1.29
N HIS A 134 8.83 -20.96 -2.41
CA HIS A 134 8.77 -21.87 -3.56
C HIS A 134 10.17 -22.10 -4.16
N TYR A 135 10.96 -21.03 -4.39
CA TYR A 135 12.34 -21.17 -4.87
C TYR A 135 13.24 -21.92 -3.90
N THR A 136 13.10 -21.69 -2.58
CA THR A 136 13.89 -22.40 -1.57
C THR A 136 13.54 -23.89 -1.51
N TYR A 137 12.27 -24.24 -1.72
CA TYR A 137 11.81 -25.63 -1.77
C TYR A 137 12.30 -26.34 -3.03
N ILE A 138 12.24 -25.69 -4.20
CA ILE A 138 12.81 -26.23 -5.44
C ILE A 138 14.31 -26.49 -5.26
N ILE A 139 15.08 -25.51 -4.78
CA ILE A 139 16.53 -25.65 -4.59
C ILE A 139 16.86 -26.80 -3.64
N LYS A 140 16.10 -26.95 -2.54
CA LYS A 140 16.29 -28.08 -1.60
C LYS A 140 15.98 -29.43 -2.26
N ASN A 141 14.90 -29.53 -3.03
CA ASN A 141 14.52 -30.78 -3.69
C ASN A 141 15.39 -31.12 -4.90
N THR A 142 15.95 -30.14 -5.62
CA THR A 142 16.95 -30.37 -6.68
C THR A 142 18.36 -30.61 -6.11
N SER A 143 18.67 -30.13 -4.90
CA SER A 143 19.93 -30.49 -4.23
C SER A 143 19.92 -31.90 -3.62
N SER A 144 18.74 -32.53 -3.51
CA SER A 144 18.57 -33.93 -3.12
C SER A 144 18.28 -34.89 -4.28
N LEU A 145 18.05 -34.37 -5.49
CA LEU A 145 17.91 -35.15 -6.72
C LEU A 145 19.13 -34.91 -7.61
N ASP A 146 20.09 -35.81 -7.42
CA ASP A 146 21.00 -36.29 -8.45
C ASP A 146 21.88 -35.25 -9.16
N TYR A 147 23.07 -35.03 -8.57
CA TYR A 147 24.23 -34.49 -9.30
C TYR A 147 24.83 -35.50 -10.31
N ASP A 148 24.29 -36.72 -10.42
CA ASP A 148 24.88 -37.77 -11.27
C ASP A 148 24.14 -38.04 -12.59
N MET A 149 23.02 -37.38 -12.90
CA MET A 149 22.22 -37.75 -14.09
C MET A 149 21.83 -36.61 -15.05
N LEU A 150 22.65 -35.57 -15.19
CA LEU A 150 22.43 -34.50 -16.18
C LEU A 150 23.67 -34.14 -17.01
N CYS A 151 24.53 -35.13 -17.27
CA CYS A 151 25.61 -35.03 -18.25
C CYS A 151 25.43 -36.06 -19.36
N LYS A 152 24.41 -35.85 -20.20
CA LYS A 152 24.28 -36.39 -21.58
C LYS A 152 22.95 -35.92 -22.15
N ASN A 153 23.00 -35.17 -23.25
CA ASN A 153 21.89 -34.61 -24.03
C ASN A 153 21.43 -33.22 -23.54
N CYS A 154 22.14 -32.15 -23.90
CA CYS A 154 22.09 -31.44 -25.19
C CYS A 154 21.14 -30.23 -25.18
N ILE A 155 21.77 -29.06 -25.29
CA ILE A 155 21.47 -27.96 -26.22
C ILE A 155 20.10 -27.28 -26.04
N GLY A 156 20.10 -26.09 -25.43
CA GLY A 156 18.99 -25.14 -25.67
C GLY A 156 18.57 -24.14 -24.59
N GLN A 157 19.33 -23.90 -23.51
CA GLN A 157 18.96 -22.86 -22.52
C GLN A 157 20.16 -22.11 -21.94
N GLU A 158 20.85 -21.31 -22.76
CA GLU A 158 21.93 -20.43 -22.31
C GLU A 158 21.45 -19.20 -21.51
N SER A 159 20.17 -18.82 -21.57
CA SER A 159 19.69 -17.56 -20.97
C SER A 159 19.37 -17.65 -19.48
N ILE A 160 19.19 -18.85 -18.92
CA ILE A 160 18.80 -19.05 -17.52
C ILE A 160 20.03 -19.24 -16.61
N TYR A 161 21.12 -19.81 -17.14
CA TYR A 161 22.33 -20.10 -16.37
C TYR A 161 23.16 -18.86 -16.02
N LEU A 162 23.16 -17.83 -16.87
CA LEU A 162 23.96 -16.63 -16.62
C LEU A 162 23.44 -15.80 -15.43
N ARG A 163 22.13 -15.77 -15.18
CA ARG A 163 21.55 -15.02 -14.05
C ARG A 163 21.78 -15.72 -12.70
N SER A 164 21.92 -17.05 -12.68
CA SER A 164 22.29 -17.81 -11.47
C SER A 164 23.77 -17.67 -11.11
N TYR A 165 24.66 -17.49 -12.09
CA TYR A 165 26.11 -17.30 -11.83
C TYR A 165 26.43 -15.93 -11.21
N GLU A 166 25.68 -14.87 -11.54
CA GLU A 166 25.86 -13.56 -10.89
C GLU A 166 25.48 -13.60 -9.41
N TYR A 167 24.44 -14.36 -9.04
CA TYR A 167 24.01 -14.48 -7.64
C TYR A 167 25.00 -15.28 -6.77
N SER A 168 25.69 -16.28 -7.31
CA SER A 168 26.67 -17.05 -6.53
C SER A 168 27.94 -16.23 -6.21
N LYS A 169 28.39 -15.36 -7.14
CA LYS A 169 29.52 -14.44 -6.91
C LYS A 169 29.26 -13.41 -5.82
N ILE A 170 28.01 -12.99 -5.62
CA ILE A 170 27.64 -12.03 -4.57
C ILE A 170 27.68 -12.67 -3.19
N ILE A 171 27.32 -13.96 -3.07
CA ILE A 171 27.33 -14.69 -1.80
C ILE A 171 28.77 -15.02 -1.35
N GLN A 172 29.70 -15.21 -2.29
CA GLN A 172 31.08 -15.60 -1.98
C GLN A 172 31.98 -14.44 -1.50
N LYS A 173 31.49 -13.19 -1.53
CA LYS A 173 32.25 -11.98 -1.14
C LYS A 173 32.07 -11.51 0.31
N ARG A 174 31.48 -12.31 1.21
CA ARG A 174 31.60 -12.04 2.66
C ARG A 174 32.89 -12.66 3.20
N PRO A 175 33.91 -11.86 3.59
CA PRO A 175 35.05 -12.40 4.31
C PRO A 175 34.59 -12.92 5.68
N ARG A 176 34.80 -14.23 5.91
CA ARG A 176 34.78 -14.84 7.24
C ARG A 176 36.05 -14.42 7.97
N ASN A 177 35.98 -13.37 8.79
CA ASN A 177 36.87 -13.20 9.94
C ASN A 177 36.08 -13.68 11.17
N LEU A 178 36.32 -14.90 11.66
CA LEU A 178 37.35 -15.32 12.64
C LEU A 178 36.96 -15.02 14.09
N ARG A 179 36.69 -16.11 14.83
CA ARG A 179 36.82 -16.37 16.30
C ARG A 179 36.19 -15.33 17.24
N ILE A 180 35.40 -15.72 18.24
CA ILE A 180 35.63 -16.71 19.31
C ILE A 180 34.33 -17.46 19.61
#